data_AF-A0A353Y4M1-F1
#
_entry.id   AF-A0A353Y4M1-F1
#
_cell.length_a   1.000
_cell.length_b   1.000
_cell.length_c   1.000
_cell.angle_alpha   90.00
_cell.angle_beta   90.00
_cell.angle_gamma   90.00
#
_symmetry.space_group_name_H-M   'P 1'
#
loop_
_entity.id
_entity.type
_entity.pdbx_description
1 polymer ?
#
loop_
_entity_poly.entity_id
_entity_poly.type
_entity_poly.pdbx_seq_one_letter_code
_entity_poly.pdbx_strand_id
1 'polypeptide(L)'
;VFDDCQDIVKAVSNDLAFKRKYKIGTVNSINWARLVAQVVYYFAGYFQATTSNAQRVSFTVPSGNFGNVCAGHVARMMGLPVDKLVVATNENDVLDEFFRT
;
A
#
# COMPACT_ATOMS: atom_id res chain seq x y z
N VAL A 1 -2.65 -25.37 2.32
CA VAL A 1 -2.53 -25.18 0.85
C VAL A 1 -1.97 -23.81 0.48
N PHE A 2 -2.57 -22.68 0.88
CA PHE A 2 -1.98 -21.34 0.64
C PHE A 2 -0.68 -21.14 1.43
N ASP A 3 -0.67 -21.55 2.70
CA ASP A 3 0.49 -21.40 3.57
C ASP A 3 1.69 -22.24 3.11
N ASP A 4 1.43 -23.47 2.63
CA ASP A 4 2.48 -24.34 2.07
C ASP A 4 3.16 -23.70 0.85
N CYS A 5 2.37 -23.07 -0.03
CA CYS A 5 2.92 -22.32 -1.16
C CYS A 5 3.75 -21.12 -0.70
N GLN A 6 3.31 -20.39 0.34
CA GLN A 6 4.09 -19.29 0.90
C GLN A 6 5.41 -19.77 1.50
N ASP A 7 5.41 -20.91 2.18
CA ASP A 7 6.61 -21.44 2.83
C ASP A 7 7.64 -21.93 1.82
N ILE A 8 7.21 -22.51 0.71
CA ILE A 8 8.10 -22.84 -0.42
C ILE A 8 8.73 -21.55 -0.99
N VAL A 9 7.94 -20.49 -1.18
CA VAL A 9 8.48 -19.20 -1.67
C VAL A 9 9.46 -18.59 -0.66
N LYS A 10 9.18 -18.69 0.64
CA LYS A 10 10.11 -18.22 1.69
C LYS A 10 11.42 -19.03 1.70
N ALA A 11 11.34 -20.35 1.58
CA ALA A 11 12.51 -21.22 1.51
C ALA A 11 13.41 -20.87 0.31
N VAL A 12 12.81 -20.70 -0.88
CA VAL A 12 13.53 -20.25 -2.09
C VAL A 12 14.05 -18.82 -1.93
N SER A 13 13.31 -17.94 -1.24
CA SER A 13 13.75 -16.56 -0.99
C SER A 13 15.03 -16.49 -0.13
N ASN A 14 15.19 -17.44 0.80
CA ASN A 14 16.35 -17.55 1.70
C ASN A 14 17.57 -18.20 1.03
N ASP A 15 17.41 -18.95 -0.07
CA ASP A 15 18.53 -19.52 -0.83
C ASP A 15 19.10 -18.50 -1.83
N LEU A 16 20.16 -17.79 -1.40
CA LEU A 16 20.84 -16.79 -2.21
C LEU A 16 21.56 -17.37 -3.43
N ALA A 17 22.09 -18.59 -3.34
CA ALA A 17 22.83 -19.22 -4.45
C ALA A 17 21.85 -19.62 -5.57
N PHE A 18 20.72 -20.22 -5.19
CA PHE A 18 19.64 -20.56 -6.10
C PHE A 18 19.04 -19.31 -6.75
N LYS A 19 18.77 -18.25 -5.96
CA LYS A 19 18.26 -16.97 -6.49
C LYS A 19 19.19 -16.35 -7.52
N ARG A 20 20.50 -16.35 -7.27
CA ARG A 20 21.48 -15.80 -8.21
C ARG A 20 21.58 -16.64 -9.49
N LYS A 21 21.59 -17.97 -9.34
CA LYS A 21 21.68 -18.92 -10.48
C LYS A 21 20.48 -18.79 -11.42
N TYR A 22 19.27 -18.69 -10.87
CA TYR A 22 18.03 -18.67 -11.66
C TYR A 22 17.39 -17.28 -11.80
N LYS A 23 18.07 -16.22 -11.31
CA LYS A 23 17.61 -14.83 -11.35
C LYS A 23 16.19 -14.64 -10.77
N ILE A 24 15.92 -15.29 -9.64
CA ILE A 24 14.60 -15.25 -9.01
C ILE A 24 14.37 -13.88 -8.38
N GLY A 25 13.44 -13.12 -8.96
CA GLY A 25 12.91 -11.87 -8.40
C GLY A 25 11.72 -12.11 -7.47
N THR A 26 11.36 -11.10 -6.69
CA THR A 26 10.18 -11.12 -5.83
C THR A 26 9.30 -9.92 -6.16
N VAL A 27 7.99 -10.17 -6.30
CA VAL A 27 6.97 -9.14 -6.54
C VAL A 27 6.00 -9.13 -5.36
N ASN A 28 6.50 -8.81 -4.17
CA ASN A 28 5.68 -8.69 -2.96
C ASN A 28 5.41 -7.22 -2.61
N SER A 29 4.60 -7.00 -1.58
CA SER A 29 4.16 -5.67 -1.12
C SER A 29 5.28 -4.80 -0.54
N ILE A 30 6.49 -5.35 -0.35
CA ILE A 30 7.69 -4.62 0.09
C ILE A 30 8.27 -3.76 -1.06
N ASN A 31 7.88 -4.03 -2.31
CA ASN A 31 8.42 -3.30 -3.46
C ASN A 31 7.93 -1.85 -3.47
N TRP A 32 8.85 -0.91 -3.23
CA TRP A 32 8.60 0.54 -3.25
C TRP A 32 7.94 1.03 -4.55
N ALA A 33 8.24 0.42 -5.70
CA ALA A 33 7.62 0.78 -6.96
C ALA A 33 6.09 0.55 -6.95
N ARG A 34 5.60 -0.46 -6.22
CA ARG A 34 4.15 -0.67 -6.05
C ARG A 34 3.52 0.46 -5.24
N LEU A 35 4.18 0.92 -4.19
CA LEU A 35 3.71 2.04 -3.38
C LEU A 35 3.69 3.33 -4.21
N VAL A 36 4.76 3.63 -4.95
CA VAL A 36 4.82 4.82 -5.81
C VAL A 36 3.77 4.80 -6.90
N ALA A 37 3.54 3.65 -7.54
CA ALA A 37 2.46 3.51 -8.53
C ALA A 37 1.08 3.79 -7.92
N GLN A 38 0.89 3.45 -6.64
CA GLN A 38 -0.34 3.72 -5.92
C GLN A 38 -0.56 5.21 -5.62
N VAL A 39 0.50 6.00 -5.44
CA VAL A 39 0.40 7.46 -5.23
C VAL A 39 -0.32 8.14 -6.40
N VAL A 40 -0.11 7.66 -7.63
CA VAL A 40 -0.62 8.30 -8.85
C VAL A 40 -2.15 8.43 -8.85
N TYR A 41 -2.88 7.43 -8.39
CA TYR A 41 -4.35 7.51 -8.40
C TYR A 41 -4.93 8.40 -7.30
N TYR A 42 -4.17 8.75 -6.26
CA TYR A 42 -4.60 9.78 -5.30
C TYR A 42 -4.63 11.16 -5.96
N PHE A 43 -3.59 11.49 -6.73
CA PHE A 43 -3.56 12.71 -7.52
C PHE A 43 -4.66 12.71 -8.59
N ALA A 44 -4.77 11.61 -9.34
CA ALA A 44 -5.79 11.50 -10.39
C ALA A 44 -7.21 11.61 -9.81
N GLY A 45 -7.49 10.95 -8.68
CA GLY A 45 -8.77 11.01 -7.99
C GLY A 45 -9.08 12.39 -7.43
N TYR A 46 -8.08 13.08 -6.86
CA TYR A 46 -8.23 14.46 -6.38
C TYR A 46 -8.63 15.41 -7.51
N PHE A 47 -7.92 15.37 -8.65
CA PHE A 47 -8.21 16.25 -9.80
C PHE A 47 -9.56 15.94 -10.45
N GLN A 48 -10.04 14.70 -10.38
CA GLN A 48 -11.38 14.34 -10.87
C GLN A 48 -12.49 14.76 -9.90
N ALA A 49 -12.21 14.79 -8.59
CA ALA A 49 -13.17 15.14 -7.56
C ALA A 49 -13.24 16.65 -7.26
N THR A 50 -12.35 17.45 -7.85
CA THR A 50 -12.24 18.89 -7.58
C THR A 50 -12.24 19.71 -8.86
N THR A 51 -12.68 20.95 -8.77
CA THR A 51 -12.65 21.95 -9.85
C THR A 51 -11.58 23.02 -9.60
N SER A 52 -11.01 23.06 -8.40
CA SER A 52 -9.98 24.00 -7.99
C SER A 52 -9.07 23.40 -6.91
N ASN A 53 -7.78 23.77 -6.95
CA ASN A 53 -6.78 23.32 -5.97
C ASN A 53 -7.00 23.88 -4.54
N ALA A 54 -7.95 24.80 -4.35
CA ALA A 54 -8.33 25.28 -3.03
C ALA A 54 -9.21 24.26 -2.26
N GLN A 55 -9.79 23.28 -2.96
CA GLN A 55 -10.64 22.26 -2.38
C GLN A 55 -9.79 21.15 -1.75
N ARG A 56 -10.37 20.46 -0.76
CA ARG A 56 -9.76 19.28 -0.14
C ARG A 56 -10.60 18.05 -0.38
N VAL A 57 -9.95 16.89 -0.46
CA VAL A 57 -10.62 15.59 -0.64
C VAL A 57 -10.26 14.67 0.52
N SER A 58 -11.23 13.92 1.01
CA SER A 58 -10.98 12.79 1.92
C SER A 58 -11.06 11.49 1.15
N PHE A 59 -10.16 10.56 1.47
CA PHE A 59 -10.14 9.23 0.85
C PHE A 59 -10.40 8.16 1.91
N THR A 60 -11.27 7.21 1.58
CA THR A 60 -11.52 6.03 2.40
C THR A 60 -10.90 4.82 1.72
N VAL A 61 -10.04 4.11 2.45
CA VAL A 61 -9.25 2.99 1.92
C VAL A 61 -9.63 1.71 2.67
N PRO A 62 -10.27 0.73 2.01
CA PRO A 62 -10.38 -0.61 2.57
C PRO A 62 -8.97 -1.21 2.66
N SER A 63 -8.47 -1.40 3.88
CA SER A 63 -7.06 -1.72 4.13
C SER A 63 -6.91 -3.07 4.82
N GLY A 64 -6.06 -3.92 4.23
CA GLY A 64 -5.50 -5.09 4.91
C GLY A 64 -3.99 -4.93 5.14
N ASN A 65 -3.21 -4.74 4.07
CA ASN A 65 -1.74 -4.70 4.11
C ASN A 65 -1.12 -3.28 4.14
N PHE A 66 -1.90 -2.25 4.46
CA PHE A 66 -1.46 -0.85 4.67
C PHE A 66 -0.81 -0.09 3.49
N GLY A 67 -0.34 -0.76 2.43
CA GLY A 67 0.39 -0.13 1.32
C GLY A 67 -0.39 0.99 0.62
N ASN A 68 -1.70 0.82 0.45
CA ASN A 68 -2.55 1.82 -0.19
C ASN A 68 -2.70 3.08 0.70
N VAL A 69 -2.97 2.91 2.00
CA VAL A 69 -3.03 4.03 2.96
C VAL A 69 -1.68 4.75 3.02
N CYS A 70 -0.57 4.01 2.99
CA CYS A 70 0.77 4.59 2.97
C CYS A 70 1.00 5.42 1.69
N ALA A 71 0.56 4.95 0.53
CA ALA A 71 0.61 5.73 -0.71
C ALA A 71 -0.22 7.02 -0.61
N GLY A 72 -1.41 6.97 -0.02
CA GLY A 72 -2.22 8.18 0.26
C GLY A 72 -1.53 9.15 1.20
N HIS A 73 -0.83 8.63 2.22
CA HIS A 73 -0.03 9.43 3.13
C HIS A 73 1.14 10.10 2.42
N VAL A 74 1.86 9.38 1.54
CA VAL A 74 2.92 9.94 0.70
C VAL A 74 2.36 11.03 -0.22
N ALA A 75 1.21 10.82 -0.86
CA ALA A 75 0.58 11.84 -1.70
C ALA A 75 0.29 13.13 -0.92
N ARG A 76 -0.22 13.00 0.32
CA ARG A 76 -0.45 14.14 1.22
C ARG A 76 0.85 14.84 1.60
N MET A 77 1.91 14.09 1.91
CA MET A 77 3.23 14.65 2.21
C MET A 77 3.87 15.36 1.01
N MET A 78 3.55 14.93 -0.22
CA MET A 78 3.95 15.61 -1.45
C MET A 78 3.20 16.92 -1.72
N GLY A 79 2.20 17.26 -0.90
CA GLY A 79 1.44 18.51 -1.01
C GLY A 79 0.03 18.37 -1.60
N LEU A 80 -0.44 17.14 -1.87
CA LEU A 80 -1.82 16.93 -2.30
C LEU A 80 -2.80 17.38 -1.20
N PRO A 81 -3.84 18.20 -1.49
CA PRO A 81 -4.80 18.68 -0.50
C PRO A 81 -5.76 17.61 0.03
N VAL A 82 -5.22 16.64 0.77
CA VAL A 82 -5.97 15.58 1.44
C VAL A 82 -6.39 16.03 2.83
N ASP A 83 -7.68 15.99 3.11
CA ASP A 83 -8.22 16.33 4.44
C ASP A 83 -8.08 15.15 5.41
N LYS A 84 -8.74 14.02 5.10
CA LYS A 84 -8.64 12.78 5.88
C LYS A 84 -8.27 11.58 5.01
N LEU A 85 -7.48 10.68 5.59
CA LEU A 85 -7.27 9.32 5.09
C LEU A 85 -7.97 8.40 6.08
N VAL A 86 -9.13 7.87 5.69
CA VAL A 86 -9.93 6.96 6.52
C VAL A 86 -9.48 5.53 6.23
N VAL A 87 -8.99 4.84 7.25
CA VAL A 87 -8.58 3.44 7.17
C VAL A 87 -9.76 2.58 7.55
N ALA A 88 -10.36 1.89 6.57
CA ALA A 88 -11.46 0.97 6.81
C ALA A 88 -10.90 -0.45 6.97
N THR A 89 -10.99 -1.01 8.17
CA THR A 89 -10.59 -2.37 8.51
C THR A 89 -11.83 -3.26 8.59
N ASN A 90 -11.68 -4.54 8.26
CA ASN A 90 -12.71 -5.56 8.53
C ASN A 90 -12.48 -6.14 9.94
N GLU A 91 -13.03 -7.32 10.25
CA GLU A 91 -12.87 -8.04 11.52
C GLU A 91 -11.41 -8.40 11.88
N ASN A 92 -10.45 -8.02 11.04
CA ASN A 92 -9.03 -8.17 11.31
C ASN A 92 -8.51 -6.92 12.03
N ASP A 93 -8.61 -6.95 13.36
CA ASP A 93 -8.55 -5.78 14.23
C ASP A 93 -7.14 -5.20 14.46
N VAL A 94 -6.09 -5.80 13.88
CA VAL A 94 -4.70 -5.37 14.09
C VAL A 94 -4.48 -3.89 13.74
N LEU A 95 -5.10 -3.42 12.65
CA LEU A 95 -5.01 -2.02 12.24
C LEU A 95 -5.95 -1.12 13.05
N ASP A 96 -7.11 -1.61 13.51
CA ASP A 96 -8.01 -0.85 14.39
C ASP A 96 -7.35 -0.59 15.74
N GLU A 97 -6.76 -1.63 16.34
CA GLU A 97 -6.01 -1.53 17.59
C GLU A 97 -4.87 -0.52 17.46
N PHE A 98 -4.07 -0.59 16.38
CA PHE A 98 -2.94 0.31 16.14
C PHE A 98 -3.33 1.80 16.05
N PHE A 99 -4.50 2.16 15.54
CA PHE A 99 -4.92 3.56 15.41
C PHE A 99 -5.73 4.07 16.60
N ARG A 100 -6.37 3.18 17.36
CA ARG A 100 -7.22 3.55 18.49
C ARG A 100 -6.44 3.79 19.79
N THR A 101 -5.34 3.07 19.99
CA THR A 101 -4.48 3.16 21.20
C THR A 101 -3.11 3.72 20.87
#